data_AF-V5GEA9-F1
#
_entry.id   AF-V5GEA9-F1
#
_cell.length_a   1.000
_cell.length_b   1.000
_cell.length_c   1.000
_cell.angle_alpha   90.00
_cell.angle_beta   90.00
_cell.angle_gamma   90.00
#
_symmetry.space_group_name_H-M   'P 1'
#
loop_
_entity.id
_entity.type
_entity.pdbx_description
1 polymer ?
#
loop_
_entity_poly.entity_id
_entity_poly.type
_entity_poly.pdbx_seq_one_letter_code
_entity_poly.pdbx_strand_id
1 'polypeptide(L)'
;RSIWGNITQCVILPHNIDFNIFLFQMVRNYERKTQPQSWTIEQRNNALTAIRSGVKIREAARNFGIPESTLRHHLKSTELAEPGSDVDRMGRKPLFTKSQEEELANHVMKLANLFY
;
A
#
# COMPACT_ATOMS: atom_id res chain seq x y z
N ARG A 1 -54.91 2.19 35.70
CA ARG A 1 -54.80 0.71 35.69
C ARG A 1 -53.31 0.38 35.73
N SER A 2 -52.82 0.11 36.93
CA SER A 2 -51.41 -0.09 37.27
C SER A 2 -50.91 -1.39 36.65
N ILE A 3 -49.83 -1.32 35.86
CA ILE A 3 -49.01 -2.49 35.50
C ILE A 3 -47.54 -2.07 35.63
N TRP A 4 -47.16 -1.55 36.80
CA TRP A 4 -45.78 -1.64 37.26
C TRP A 4 -45.60 -3.04 37.82
N GLY A 5 -45.26 -3.98 36.93
CA GLY A 5 -44.98 -5.37 37.27
C GLY A 5 -43.53 -5.53 37.69
N ASN A 6 -43.31 -5.68 39.00
CA ASN A 6 -42.24 -6.42 39.67
C ASN A 6 -40.89 -6.58 38.96
N ILE A 7 -39.97 -5.65 39.22
CA ILE A 7 -38.53 -5.85 39.12
C ILE A 7 -38.06 -6.54 40.40
N THR A 8 -38.26 -7.85 40.51
CA THR A 8 -37.61 -8.65 41.57
C THR A 8 -37.33 -10.06 41.08
N GLN A 9 -36.33 -10.21 40.22
CA GLN A 9 -35.41 -11.36 40.26
C GLN A 9 -34.17 -11.08 39.38
N CYS A 10 -33.23 -10.29 39.89
CA CYS A 10 -31.86 -10.35 39.40
C CYS A 10 -31.26 -11.68 39.91
N VAL A 11 -31.36 -12.73 39.10
CA VAL A 11 -30.52 -13.91 39.27
C VAL A 11 -29.10 -13.47 38.96
N ILE A 12 -28.29 -13.40 40.01
CA ILE A 12 -26.84 -13.26 39.94
C ILE A 12 -26.34 -14.52 39.23
N LEU A 13 -26.12 -14.44 37.92
CA LEU A 13 -25.34 -15.43 37.20
C LEU A 13 -23.85 -15.18 37.49
N PRO A 14 -23.11 -16.25 37.80
CA PRO A 14 -21.77 -16.16 38.35
C PRO A 14 -20.79 -15.51 37.37
N HIS A 15 -19.95 -14.68 37.94
CA HIS A 15 -18.62 -14.29 37.47
C HIS A 15 -18.00 -15.30 36.49
N ASN A 16 -18.09 -15.01 35.21
CA ASN A 16 -16.95 -15.09 34.30
C ASN A 16 -17.31 -14.36 33.00
N ILE A 17 -17.40 -13.02 33.09
CA ILE A 17 -17.29 -12.20 31.90
C ILE A 17 -15.82 -12.34 31.50
N ASP A 18 -15.58 -13.10 30.43
CA ASP A 18 -14.28 -13.18 29.76
C ASP A 18 -13.91 -11.77 29.28
N PHE A 19 -13.35 -10.96 30.19
CA PHE A 19 -12.73 -9.66 29.93
C PHE A 19 -11.60 -9.75 28.90
N ASN A 20 -11.22 -10.97 28.50
CA ASN A 20 -10.19 -11.26 27.52
C ASN A 20 -10.64 -11.26 26.05
N ILE A 21 -11.94 -11.13 25.74
CA ILE A 21 -12.38 -11.09 24.33
C ILE A 21 -12.24 -9.68 23.72
N PHE A 22 -12.17 -8.63 24.54
CA PHE A 22 -12.24 -7.24 24.05
C PHE A 22 -10.88 -6.54 23.85
N LEU A 23 -9.75 -7.10 24.30
CA LEU A 23 -8.47 -6.39 24.37
C LEU A 23 -7.39 -6.80 23.35
N PHE A 24 -7.62 -7.81 22.52
CA PHE A 24 -6.70 -8.18 21.42
C PHE A 24 -7.39 -8.40 20.06
N GLN A 25 -8.58 -7.84 19.85
CA GLN A 25 -9.10 -7.68 18.50
C GLN A 25 -8.45 -6.45 17.85
N MET A 26 -7.37 -6.68 17.09
CA MET A 26 -6.73 -5.64 16.28
C MET A 26 -7.78 -4.92 15.43
N VAL A 27 -7.87 -3.60 15.60
CA VAL A 27 -8.92 -2.76 15.03
C VAL A 27 -8.81 -2.74 13.49
N ARG A 28 -9.89 -3.18 12.83
CA ARG A 28 -10.11 -3.27 11.37
C ARG A 28 -9.23 -4.30 10.63
N ASN A 29 -9.68 -5.55 10.58
CA ASN A 29 -9.19 -6.53 9.61
C ASN A 29 -9.79 -6.26 8.21
N TYR A 30 -9.37 -5.17 7.56
CA TYR A 30 -9.79 -4.90 6.18
C TYR A 30 -8.98 -5.76 5.21
N GLU A 31 -9.64 -6.75 4.63
CA GLU A 31 -9.09 -7.49 3.50
C GLU A 31 -9.22 -6.67 2.21
N ARG A 32 -8.09 -6.45 1.54
CA ARG A 32 -8.07 -5.73 0.26
C ARG A 32 -8.79 -6.56 -0.80
N LYS A 33 -9.84 -5.98 -1.40
CA LYS A 33 -10.61 -6.63 -2.49
C LYS A 33 -9.89 -6.68 -3.84
N THR A 34 -8.93 -5.79 -4.06
CA THR A 34 -8.21 -5.66 -5.32
C THR A 34 -6.90 -6.43 -5.27
N GLN A 35 -6.57 -7.13 -6.35
CA GLN A 35 -5.24 -7.69 -6.50
C GLN A 35 -4.21 -6.58 -6.69
N PRO A 36 -3.02 -6.71 -6.10
CA PRO A 36 -1.89 -5.84 -6.41
C PRO A 36 -1.53 -5.97 -7.91
N GLN A 37 -0.87 -4.94 -8.44
CA GLN A 37 -0.48 -4.82 -9.85
C GLN A 37 0.03 -6.15 -10.43
N SER A 38 -0.56 -6.60 -11.54
CA SER A 38 -0.25 -7.92 -12.15
C SER A 38 0.94 -7.91 -13.09
N TRP A 39 1.59 -6.77 -13.30
CA TRP A 39 2.63 -6.60 -14.33
C TRP A 39 3.96 -6.14 -13.74
N THR A 40 5.05 -6.53 -14.40
CA THR A 40 6.43 -6.26 -13.96
C THR A 40 6.96 -4.93 -14.49
N ILE A 41 7.99 -4.39 -13.84
CA ILE A 41 8.69 -3.17 -14.30
C ILE A 41 9.24 -3.37 -15.72
N GLU A 42 9.77 -4.55 -16.00
CA GLU A 42 10.29 -4.91 -17.33
C GLU A 42 9.19 -4.88 -18.40
N GLN A 43 8.02 -5.47 -18.13
CA GLN A 43 6.88 -5.44 -19.06
C GLN A 43 6.44 -4.00 -19.35
N ARG A 44 6.42 -3.14 -18.33
CA ARG A 44 6.10 -1.73 -18.48
C ARG A 44 7.14 -1.00 -19.33
N ASN A 45 8.42 -1.24 -19.06
CA ASN A 45 9.51 -0.60 -19.80
C ASN A 45 9.52 -1.05 -21.27
N ASN A 46 9.24 -2.33 -21.54
CA ASN A 46 9.05 -2.87 -22.89
C ASN A 46 7.83 -2.25 -23.60
N ALA A 47 6.74 -2.00 -22.87
CA ALA A 47 5.59 -1.29 -23.43
C ALA A 47 5.94 0.16 -23.80
N LEU A 48 6.72 0.85 -22.96
CA LEU A 48 7.17 2.22 -23.24
C LEU A 48 8.13 2.29 -24.43
N THR A 49 9.04 1.32 -24.58
CA THR A 49 9.94 1.26 -25.74
C THR A 49 9.17 0.98 -27.03
N ALA A 50 8.18 0.09 -27.01
CA ALA A 50 7.30 -0.17 -28.15
C ALA A 50 6.51 1.08 -28.57
N ILE A 51 6.05 1.88 -27.59
CA ILE A 51 5.37 3.15 -27.90
C ILE A 51 6.34 4.14 -28.55
N ARG A 52 7.56 4.24 -28.04
CA ARG A 52 8.62 5.09 -28.63
C ARG A 52 9.00 4.64 -30.05
N SER A 53 8.92 3.34 -30.36
CA SER A 53 9.13 2.82 -31.71
C SER A 53 7.94 3.04 -32.66
N GLY A 54 6.85 3.66 -32.19
CA GLY A 54 5.70 4.04 -33.01
C GLY A 54 4.42 3.22 -32.82
N VAL A 55 4.40 2.27 -31.88
CA VAL A 55 3.18 1.51 -31.56
C VAL A 55 2.18 2.41 -30.83
N LYS A 56 0.89 2.29 -31.17
CA LYS A 56 -0.17 3.05 -30.49
C LYS A 56 -0.27 2.62 -29.02
N ILE A 57 -0.48 3.59 -28.12
CA ILE A 57 -0.56 3.34 -26.66
C ILE A 57 -1.59 2.25 -26.32
N ARG A 58 -2.78 2.28 -26.94
CA ARG A 58 -3.82 1.27 -26.73
C ARG A 58 -3.42 -0.12 -27.19
N GLU A 59 -2.61 -0.22 -28.23
CA GLU A 59 -2.14 -1.48 -28.76
C GLU A 59 -1.06 -2.08 -27.85
N ALA A 60 -0.10 -1.26 -27.41
CA ALA A 60 0.87 -1.65 -26.40
C ALA A 60 0.19 -2.10 -25.09
N ALA A 61 -0.83 -1.38 -24.61
CA ALA A 61 -1.60 -1.74 -23.43
C ALA A 61 -2.18 -3.17 -23.52
N ARG A 62 -2.76 -3.52 -24.68
CA ARG A 62 -3.31 -4.86 -24.93
C ARG A 62 -2.23 -5.93 -25.02
N ASN A 63 -1.12 -5.64 -25.72
CA ASN A 63 -0.05 -6.60 -25.93
C ASN A 63 0.70 -6.96 -24.64
N PHE A 64 0.90 -5.98 -23.76
CA PHE A 64 1.64 -6.15 -22.51
C PHE A 64 0.74 -6.36 -21.28
N GLY A 65 -0.59 -6.29 -21.42
CA GLY A 65 -1.53 -6.47 -20.32
C GLY A 65 -1.50 -5.34 -19.27
N ILE A 66 -1.08 -4.14 -19.68
CA ILE A 66 -0.91 -2.98 -18.80
C ILE A 66 -2.03 -1.96 -19.07
N PRO A 67 -2.69 -1.39 -18.04
CA PRO A 67 -3.71 -0.37 -18.24
C PRO A 67 -3.17 0.84 -19.02
N GLU A 68 -3.96 1.32 -19.98
CA GLU A 68 -3.62 2.49 -20.81
C GLU A 68 -3.32 3.74 -19.96
N SER A 69 -4.08 3.94 -18.88
CA SER A 69 -3.90 5.07 -17.95
C SER A 69 -2.52 5.06 -17.32
N THR A 70 -1.97 3.88 -17.01
CA THR A 70 -0.63 3.76 -16.46
C THR A 70 0.43 4.11 -17.49
N LEU A 71 0.31 3.62 -18.72
CA LEU A 71 1.26 3.96 -19.79
C LEU A 71 1.25 5.47 -20.08
N ARG A 72 0.07 6.10 -20.11
CA ARG A 72 -0.05 7.57 -20.28
C ARG A 72 0.60 8.35 -19.12
N HIS A 73 0.39 7.90 -17.89
CA HIS A 73 1.02 8.51 -16.72
C HIS A 73 2.54 8.48 -16.82
N HIS A 74 3.10 7.32 -17.17
CA HIS A 74 4.55 7.16 -17.29
C HIS A 74 5.15 7.89 -18.48
N LEU A 75 4.45 7.98 -19.62
CA LEU A 75 4.93 8.78 -20.76
C LEU A 75 5.10 10.25 -20.36
N LYS A 76 4.07 10.83 -19.74
CA LYS A 76 4.12 12.23 -19.27
C LYS A 76 5.20 12.43 -18.21
N SER A 77 5.38 11.49 -17.29
CA SER A 77 6.44 11.59 -16.28
C SER A 77 7.82 11.46 -16.91
N THR A 78 8.01 10.59 -17.91
CA THR A 78 9.31 10.42 -18.58
C THR A 78 9.72 11.63 -19.39
N GLU A 79 8.79 12.38 -19.98
CA GLU A 79 9.08 13.62 -20.71
C GLU A 79 9.54 14.75 -19.79
N LEU A 80 9.09 14.75 -18.53
CA LEU A 80 9.37 15.78 -17.53
C LEU A 80 10.54 15.42 -16.61
N ALA A 81 11.11 14.23 -16.76
CA ALA A 81 12.05 13.67 -15.80
C ALA A 81 13.47 13.62 -16.37
N GLU A 82 14.43 14.10 -15.59
CA GLU A 82 15.86 14.03 -15.92
C GLU A 82 16.32 12.56 -16.06
N PRO A 83 17.24 12.25 -17.00
CA PRO A 83 17.81 10.91 -17.17
C PRO A 83 18.43 10.41 -15.85
N GLY A 84 18.00 9.25 -15.35
CA GLY A 84 18.48 8.66 -14.09
C GLY A 84 17.67 9.05 -12.84
N SER A 85 16.59 9.81 -13.02
CA SER A 85 15.58 9.98 -11.98
C SER A 85 14.77 8.69 -11.79
N ASP A 86 14.03 8.67 -10.70
CA ASP A 86 13.34 7.51 -10.15
C ASP A 86 12.05 7.09 -10.90
N VAL A 87 12.11 7.06 -12.23
CA VAL A 87 10.94 6.91 -13.10
C VAL A 87 10.38 5.47 -13.11
N ASP A 88 11.16 4.52 -12.61
CA ASP A 88 10.84 3.09 -12.61
C ASP A 88 10.20 2.58 -11.31
N ARG A 89 9.97 3.46 -10.33
CA ARG A 89 9.29 3.07 -9.10
C ARG A 89 7.79 2.88 -9.32
N MET A 90 7.33 1.72 -8.84
CA MET A 90 5.91 1.33 -8.77
C MET A 90 5.22 1.88 -7.52
N GLY A 91 6.01 2.26 -6.52
CA GLY A 91 5.54 2.72 -5.23
C GLY A 91 5.34 4.23 -5.16
N ARG A 92 5.16 4.71 -3.93
CA ARG A 92 5.14 6.14 -3.64
C ARG A 92 6.49 6.77 -3.95
N LYS A 93 6.47 8.04 -4.36
CA LYS A 93 7.67 8.86 -4.51
C LYS A 93 8.40 8.95 -3.15
N PRO A 94 9.74 8.78 -3.12
CA PRO A 94 10.52 8.98 -1.91
C PRO A 94 10.36 10.44 -1.41
N LEU A 95 10.29 10.60 -0.10
CA LEU A 95 10.23 11.92 0.54
C LEU A 95 11.62 12.54 0.70
N PHE A 96 12.62 11.71 0.97
CA PHE A 96 14.00 12.12 1.21
C PHE A 96 14.85 11.95 -0.04
N THR A 97 15.96 12.71 -0.11
CA THR A 97 16.98 12.49 -1.13
C THR A 97 17.80 11.25 -0.80
N LYS A 98 18.50 10.67 -1.80
CA LYS A 98 19.33 9.48 -1.58
C LYS A 98 20.37 9.67 -0.47
N SER A 99 20.98 10.86 -0.39
CA SER A 99 21.93 11.22 0.67
C SER A 99 21.29 11.20 2.06
N GLN A 100 20.08 11.74 2.19
CA GLN A 100 19.35 11.75 3.45
C GLN A 100 18.92 10.34 3.88
N GLU A 101 18.50 9.49 2.93
CA GLU A 101 18.18 8.09 3.21
C GLU A 101 19.41 7.32 3.72
N GLU A 102 20.59 7.60 3.17
CA GLU A 102 21.86 7.01 3.61
C GLU A 102 22.25 7.47 5.02
N GLU A 103 22.14 8.77 5.31
CA GLU A 103 22.37 9.31 6.65
C GLU A 103 21.45 8.67 7.70
N LEU A 104 20.16 8.53 7.39
CA LEU A 104 19.17 7.89 8.25
C LEU A 104 19.51 6.41 8.47
N ALA A 105 19.89 5.68 7.42
CA ALA A 105 20.28 4.28 7.53
C ALA A 105 21.50 4.11 8.44
N ASN A 106 22.54 4.91 8.24
CA ASN A 106 23.74 4.91 9.08
C ASN A 106 23.41 5.25 10.54
N HIS A 107 22.50 6.19 10.77
CA HIS A 107 22.06 6.56 12.10
C HIS A 107 21.34 5.40 12.81
N VAL A 108 20.42 4.72 12.13
CA VAL A 108 19.73 3.54 12.67
C VAL A 108 20.73 2.42 13.02
N MET A 109 21.69 2.15 12.14
CA MET A 109 22.73 1.15 12.40
C MET A 109 23.60 1.52 13.60
N LYS A 110 23.97 2.80 13.74
CA LYS A 110 24.72 3.30 14.90
C LYS A 110 23.93 3.10 16.19
N LEU A 111 22.65 3.44 16.21
CA LEU A 111 21.79 3.29 17.37
C LEU A 111 21.59 1.80 17.73
N ALA A 112 21.41 0.93 16.74
CA ALA A 112 21.26 -0.51 16.97
C ALA A 112 22.48 -1.12 17.68
N ASN A 113 23.68 -0.67 17.31
CA ASN A 113 24.94 -1.16 17.88
C ASN A 113 25.31 -0.50 19.22
N LEU A 114 24.58 0.51 19.70
CA LEU A 114 24.88 1.15 20.99
C LEU A 114 24.28 0.41 22.19
N PHE A 115 23.26 -0.44 21.95
CA PHE A 115 22.50 -1.12 23.00
C PHE A 115 22.89 -2.60 23.17
N TYR A 116 23.86 -3.10 22.41
CA TYR A 116 24.47 -4.44 22.50
C TYR A 116 25.98 -4.32 22.46
#